data_AF-A0A6C0F5N1-F1
#
_entry.id   AF-A0A6C0F5N1-F1
#
_cell.length_a   1.000
_cell.length_b   1.000
_cell.length_c   1.000
_cell.angle_alpha   90.00
_cell.angle_beta   90.00
_cell.angle_gamma   90.00
#
_symmetry.space_group_name_H-M   'P 1'
#
loop_
_entity.id
_entity.type
_entity.pdbx_description
1 polymer ?
#
loop_
_entity_poly.entity_id
_entity_poly.type
_entity_poly.pdbx_seq_one_letter_code
_entity_poly.pdbx_strand_id
1 'polypeptide(L)'
;MSTSDKDIIKKKLEGYSQVKLNKLCELQPGDRVRYMINNELRGGGAIKLNKWPDYIVLINVMNKTTWCMQLKEPTLKVWCKSLEKVQKERNDRDKIYQLYQDGKLVKKK
;
A
#
# COMPACT_ATOMS: atom_id res chain seq x y z
N MET A 1 3.04 23.01 -4.93
CA MET A 1 2.48 22.03 -3.96
C MET A 1 2.16 22.78 -2.68
N SER A 2 0.88 23.05 -2.45
CA SER A 2 0.39 23.64 -1.21
C SER A 2 0.67 22.69 -0.04
N THR A 3 0.81 23.24 1.16
CA THR A 3 1.13 22.51 2.39
C THR A 3 0.16 21.33 2.64
N SER A 4 -1.10 21.49 2.24
CA SER A 4 -2.16 20.46 2.35
C SER A 4 -1.86 19.17 1.56
N ASP A 5 -1.27 19.27 0.37
CA ASP A 5 -1.02 18.09 -0.48
C ASP A 5 0.05 17.17 0.12
N LYS A 6 1.07 17.76 0.76
CA LYS A 6 2.15 16.99 1.41
C LYS A 6 1.63 16.18 2.59
N ASP A 7 0.71 16.74 3.37
CA ASP A 7 0.15 16.06 4.53
C ASP A 7 -0.80 14.92 4.13
N ILE A 8 -1.56 15.10 3.06
CA ILE A 8 -2.40 14.04 2.48
C ILE A 8 -1.53 12.87 1.99
N ILE A 9 -0.40 13.16 1.32
CA ILE A 9 0.53 12.13 0.85
C ILE A 9 1.17 11.39 2.03
N LYS A 10 1.61 12.11 3.07
CA LYS A 10 2.18 11.48 4.29
C LYS A 10 1.19 10.51 4.93
N LYS A 11 -0.07 10.91 5.11
CA LYS A 11 -1.12 10.03 5.64
C LYS A 11 -1.34 8.80 4.76
N LYS A 12 -1.31 8.94 3.43
CA LYS A 12 -1.48 7.80 2.50
C LYS A 12 -0.31 6.82 2.51
N LEU A 13 0.88 7.27 2.90
CA LEU A 13 2.09 6.46 3.00
C LEU A 13 2.36 5.96 4.41
N GLU A 14 1.49 6.26 5.38
CA GLU A 14 1.62 5.82 6.76
C GLU A 14 1.63 4.28 6.85
N GLY A 15 2.66 3.75 7.52
CA GLY A 15 2.88 2.30 7.63
C GLY A 15 3.45 1.63 6.38
N TYR A 16 3.79 2.38 5.33
CA TYR A 16 4.55 1.88 4.18
C TYR A 16 6.04 2.21 4.34
N SER A 17 6.90 1.32 3.87
CA SER A 17 8.35 1.51 3.86
C SER A 17 8.82 1.79 2.43
N GLN A 18 9.68 2.78 2.27
CA GLN A 18 10.26 3.09 0.95
C GLN A 18 11.18 1.95 0.52
N VAL A 19 11.01 1.47 -0.71
CA VAL A 19 11.79 0.37 -1.29
C VAL A 19 12.70 0.93 -2.37
N LYS A 20 13.98 0.54 -2.32
CA LYS A 20 14.94 0.86 -3.39
C LYS A 20 14.60 0.04 -4.63
N LEU A 21 14.79 0.60 -5.82
CA LEU A 21 14.45 -0.06 -7.09
C LEU A 21 15.08 -1.46 -7.23
N ASN A 22 16.32 -1.63 -6.75
CA ASN A 22 17.03 -2.91 -6.81
C ASN A 22 16.40 -4.01 -5.92
N LYS A 23 15.60 -3.62 -4.92
CA LYS A 23 14.90 -4.55 -4.02
C LYS A 23 13.47 -4.85 -4.47
N LEU A 24 13.03 -4.31 -5.60
CA LEU A 24 11.69 -4.58 -6.13
C LEU A 24 11.53 -6.04 -6.58
N CYS A 25 12.63 -6.76 -6.83
CA CYS A 25 12.61 -8.19 -7.11
C CYS A 25 12.16 -9.04 -5.89
N GLU A 26 12.35 -8.55 -4.67
CA GLU A 26 11.99 -9.26 -3.42
C GLU A 26 10.49 -9.14 -3.10
N LEU A 27 9.76 -8.29 -3.81
CA LEU A 27 8.35 -8.04 -3.55
C LEU A 27 7.46 -9.23 -3.94
N GLN A 28 6.55 -9.58 -3.04
CA GLN A 28 5.72 -10.77 -3.18
C GLN A 28 4.29 -10.42 -3.61
N PRO A 29 3.61 -11.32 -4.34
CA PRO A 29 2.17 -11.20 -4.58
C PRO A 29 1.39 -11.02 -3.26
N GLY A 30 0.46 -10.06 -3.26
CA GLY A 30 -0.32 -9.69 -2.08
C GLY A 30 0.22 -8.46 -1.32
N ASP A 31 1.50 -8.14 -1.46
CA ASP A 31 2.07 -6.93 -0.88
C ASP A 31 1.39 -5.67 -1.43
N ARG A 32 1.23 -4.66 -0.58
CA ARG A 32 0.61 -3.38 -0.96
C ARG A 32 1.68 -2.41 -1.40
N VAL A 33 1.50 -1.88 -2.60
CA VAL A 33 2.43 -0.93 -3.20
C VAL A 33 1.74 0.41 -3.40
N ARG A 34 2.44 1.48 -2.99
CA ARG A 34 2.19 2.86 -3.38
C ARG A 34 3.38 3.34 -4.19
N TYR A 35 3.16 4.10 -5.24
CA TYR A 35 4.25 4.62 -6.04
C TYR A 35 3.95 6.00 -6.58
N MET A 36 5.01 6.68 -6.96
CA MET A 36 5.00 8.04 -7.45
C MET A 36 5.86 8.12 -8.70
N ILE A 37 5.36 8.83 -9.72
CA ILE A 37 6.07 9.09 -10.98
C ILE A 37 5.97 10.59 -11.22
N ASN A 38 7.07 11.24 -11.59
CA ASN A 38 7.15 12.69 -11.83
C ASN A 38 6.60 13.52 -10.65
N ASN A 39 6.88 13.05 -9.42
CA ASN A 39 6.40 13.66 -8.18
C ASN A 39 4.86 13.63 -8.00
N GLU A 40 4.14 12.87 -8.81
CA GLU A 40 2.69 12.64 -8.69
C GLU A 40 2.41 11.26 -8.12
N LEU A 41 1.63 11.21 -7.02
CA LEU A 41 1.25 9.95 -6.40
C LEU A 41 0.24 9.22 -7.30
N ARG A 42 0.60 8.04 -7.78
CA ARG A 42 -0.28 7.22 -8.63
C ARG A 42 -1.18 6.30 -7.80
N GLY A 43 -2.19 5.75 -8.46
CA GLY A 43 -3.03 4.71 -7.88
C GLY A 43 -2.18 3.49 -7.52
N GLY A 44 -2.04 3.21 -6.23
CA GLY A 44 -1.37 2.01 -5.73
C GLY A 44 -2.30 0.80 -5.71
N GLY A 45 -1.76 -0.38 -5.46
CA GLY A 45 -2.50 -1.64 -5.50
C GLY A 45 -1.83 -2.75 -4.72
N ALA A 46 -2.44 -3.93 -4.67
CA ALA A 46 -1.73 -5.14 -4.28
C ALA A 46 -0.92 -5.66 -5.47
N ILE A 47 0.23 -6.26 -5.22
CA ILE A 47 0.98 -6.96 -6.26
C ILE A 47 0.21 -8.20 -6.67
N LYS A 48 -0.11 -8.31 -7.95
CA LYS A 48 -0.64 -9.52 -8.57
C LYS A 48 0.49 -10.39 -9.10
N LEU A 49 1.46 -9.77 -9.77
CA LEU A 49 2.58 -10.46 -10.40
C LEU A 49 3.82 -9.56 -10.44
N ASN A 50 4.96 -10.11 -10.09
CA ASN A 50 6.25 -9.42 -10.18
C ASN A 50 6.97 -9.87 -11.48
N LYS A 51 7.18 -8.94 -12.42
CA LYS A 51 7.91 -9.16 -13.68
C LYS A 51 9.16 -8.28 -13.73
N TRP A 52 9.83 -8.15 -12.59
CA TRP A 52 11.12 -7.48 -12.50
C TRP A 52 12.13 -8.07 -13.50
N PRO A 53 12.95 -7.24 -14.19
CA PRO A 53 13.13 -5.81 -14.00
C PRO A 53 12.23 -4.89 -14.85
N ASP A 54 11.27 -5.44 -15.59
CA ASP A 54 10.50 -4.64 -16.56
C ASP A 54 9.31 -3.92 -15.92
N TYR A 55 8.41 -4.68 -15.29
CA TYR A 55 7.18 -4.13 -14.71
C TYR A 55 6.66 -4.97 -13.55
N ILE A 56 5.72 -4.41 -12.78
CA ILE A 56 4.97 -5.13 -11.77
C ILE A 56 3.48 -4.95 -12.08
N VAL A 57 2.72 -6.04 -12.07
CA VAL A 57 1.27 -5.99 -12.25
C VAL A 57 0.64 -5.74 -10.89
N LEU A 58 -0.10 -4.64 -10.79
CA LEU A 58 -0.87 -4.26 -9.62
C LEU A 58 -2.35 -4.58 -9.85
N ILE A 59 -3.05 -4.90 -8.76
CA ILE A 59 -4.50 -5.09 -8.73
C ILE A 59 -5.11 -4.27 -7.61
N ASN A 60 -6.20 -3.57 -7.91
CA ASN A 60 -7.08 -3.07 -6.86
C ASN A 60 -7.99 -4.21 -6.41
N VAL A 61 -7.88 -4.58 -5.13
CA VAL A 61 -8.58 -5.73 -4.56
C VAL A 61 -10.11 -5.56 -4.50
N MET A 62 -10.59 -4.31 -4.48
CA MET A 62 -12.01 -3.97 -4.35
C MET A 62 -12.72 -4.06 -5.70
N ASN A 63 -12.21 -3.36 -6.72
CA ASN A 63 -12.84 -3.27 -8.04
C ASN A 63 -12.24 -4.24 -9.07
N LYS A 64 -11.21 -5.01 -8.69
CA LYS A 64 -10.48 -5.97 -9.53
C LYS A 64 -9.78 -5.37 -10.76
N THR A 65 -9.68 -4.05 -10.88
CA THR A 65 -8.92 -3.40 -11.96
C THR A 65 -7.44 -3.71 -11.81
N THR A 66 -6.79 -4.07 -12.92
CA THR A 66 -5.34 -4.34 -12.98
C THR A 66 -4.63 -3.34 -13.88
N TRP A 67 -3.42 -2.96 -13.51
CA TRP A 67 -2.55 -2.13 -14.34
C TRP A 67 -1.08 -2.46 -14.08
N CYS A 68 -0.21 -2.05 -14.99
CA CYS A 68 1.23 -2.27 -14.87
C CYS A 68 1.92 -1.02 -14.31
N MET A 69 2.79 -1.23 -13.32
CA MET A 69 3.76 -0.26 -12.85
C MET A 69 5.09 -0.52 -13.57
N GLN A 70 5.47 0.39 -14.46
CA GLN A 70 6.73 0.29 -15.22
C GLN A 70 7.92 0.59 -14.29
N LEU A 71 8.91 -0.31 -14.25
CA LEU A 71 10.07 -0.17 -13.35
C LEU A 71 11.21 0.65 -13.95
N LYS A 72 11.21 0.84 -15.28
CA LYS A 72 12.22 1.61 -16.02
C LYS A 72 12.02 3.13 -15.95
N GLU A 73 10.99 3.58 -15.25
CA GLU A 73 10.69 5.01 -15.08
C GLU A 73 11.74 5.69 -14.19
N PRO A 74 12.49 6.69 -14.68
CA PRO A 74 13.62 7.29 -13.94
C PRO A 74 13.21 7.97 -12.62
N THR A 75 11.99 8.51 -12.58
CA THR A 75 11.46 9.25 -11.42
C THR A 75 10.66 8.38 -10.46
N LEU A 76 10.67 7.05 -10.67
CA LEU A 76 9.88 6.11 -9.90
C LEU A 76 10.33 6.07 -8.43
N LYS A 77 9.39 6.32 -7.54
CA LYS A 77 9.54 6.08 -6.09
C LYS A 77 8.48 5.08 -5.66
N VAL A 78 8.90 4.04 -4.96
CA VAL A 78 8.02 2.94 -4.54
C VAL A 78 8.06 2.81 -3.02
N TRP A 79 6.88 2.62 -2.44
CA TRP A 79 6.68 2.26 -1.05
C TRP A 79 5.88 0.98 -0.97
N CYS A 80 6.30 0.07 -0.12
CA CYS A 80 5.67 -1.22 0.06
C CYS A 80 5.24 -1.44 1.51
N LYS A 81 4.16 -2.19 1.68
CA LYS A 81 3.70 -2.72 2.95
C LYS A 81 3.41 -4.20 2.77
N SER A 82 4.06 -5.03 3.58
CA SER A 82 3.95 -6.48 3.46
C SER A 82 2.53 -6.98 3.70
N LEU A 83 2.16 -8.07 3.02
CA LEU A 83 0.87 -8.72 3.21
C LEU A 83 0.60 -9.06 4.69
N GLU A 84 1.60 -9.55 5.41
CA GLU A 84 1.49 -9.89 6.84
C GLU A 84 1.05 -8.70 7.69
N LYS A 85 1.65 -7.52 7.48
CA LYS A 85 1.29 -6.30 8.21
C LYS A 85 -0.14 -5.88 7.89
N VAL A 86 -0.54 -5.99 6.62
CA VAL A 86 -1.90 -5.68 6.17
C VAL A 86 -2.91 -6.65 6.79
N GLN A 87 -2.59 -7.93 6.85
CA GLN A 87 -3.45 -8.95 7.43
C GLN A 87 -3.56 -8.79 8.96
N LYS A 88 -2.46 -8.47 9.64
CA LYS A 88 -2.44 -8.21 11.08
C LYS A 88 -3.34 -7.02 11.44
N GLU A 89 -3.21 -5.90 10.73
CA GLU A 89 -4.07 -4.73 10.95
C GLU A 89 -5.55 -5.00 10.70
N ARG A 90 -5.85 -5.85 9.71
CA ARG A 90 -7.22 -6.29 9.44
C ARG A 90 -7.75 -7.14 10.59
N ASN A 91 -6.98 -8.15 11.02
CA ASN A 91 -7.36 -9.02 12.13
C ASN A 91 -7.54 -8.23 13.44
N ASP A 92 -6.67 -7.26 13.71
CA ASP A 92 -6.76 -6.41 14.90
C ASP A 92 -8.02 -5.52 14.85
N ARG A 93 -8.36 -4.96 13.68
CA ARG A 93 -9.63 -4.24 13.49
C ARG A 93 -10.84 -5.13 13.70
N ASP A 94 -10.83 -6.32 13.13
CA ASP A 94 -11.95 -7.26 13.23
C ASP A 94 -12.15 -7.69 14.70
N LYS A 95 -11.06 -7.94 15.44
CA LYS A 95 -11.10 -8.22 16.89
C LYS A 95 -11.65 -7.06 17.71
N ILE A 96 -11.20 -5.83 17.44
CA ILE A 96 -11.69 -4.63 18.15
C ILE A 96 -13.19 -4.43 17.87
N TYR A 97 -13.61 -4.64 16.63
CA TYR A 97 -15.02 -4.55 16.25
C TYR A 97 -15.87 -5.61 16.95
N GLN A 98 -15.39 -6.86 17.03
CA GLN A 98 -16.03 -7.92 17.79
C GLN A 98 -16.13 -7.57 19.28
N LEU A 99 -15.05 -7.10 19.92
CA LEU A 99 -15.07 -6.67 21.32
C LEU A 99 -16.04 -5.50 21.58
N TYR A 100 -16.25 -4.64 20.59
CA TYR A 100 -17.26 -3.57 20.64
C TYR A 100 -18.68 -4.12 20.53
N GLN A 101 -18.94 -5.05 19.59
CA GLN A 101 -20.24 -5.71 19.47
C GLN A 101 -20.58 -6.54 20.72
N ASP A 102 -19.58 -7.20 21.32
CA ASP A 102 -19.72 -7.97 22.56
C ASP A 102 -19.90 -7.08 23.81
N GLY A 103 -19.94 -5.75 23.66
CA GLY A 103 -20.16 -4.81 24.76
C GLY A 103 -18.96 -4.63 25.71
N LYS A 104 -17.80 -5.22 25.39
CA LYS A 104 -16.57 -5.14 26.21
C LYS A 104 -15.79 -3.84 26.01
N LEU A 105 -16.06 -3.09 24.93
CA LEU A 105 -15.50 -1.76 24.68
C LEU A 105 -16.56 -0.69 24.96
N VAL A 106 -16.49 -0.08 26.14
CA VAL A 106 -17.34 1.06 26.51
C VAL A 106 -16.62 2.36 26.14
N LYS A 107 -17.30 3.26 25.42
CA LYS A 107 -16.80 4.64 25.24
C LYS A 107 -16.60 5.24 26.63
N LYS A 108 -15.38 5.66 26.95
CA LYS A 108 -15.11 6.39 28.20
C LYS A 108 -15.97 7.66 28.17
N LYS A 109 -16.82 7.81 29.19
CA LYS A 109 -17.66 8.99 29.43
C LYS A 109 -16.80 10.21 29.70
#